data_AF-A0A132TLJ9-F1
#
_entry.id   AF-A0A132TLJ9-F1
#
_cell.length_a   1.000
_cell.length_b   1.000
_cell.length_c   1.000
_cell.angle_alpha   90.00
_cell.angle_beta   90.00
_cell.angle_gamma   90.00
#
_symmetry.space_group_name_H-M   'P 1'
#
loop_
_entity.id
_entity.type
_entity.pdbx_description
1 polymer ?
#
loop_
_entity_poly.entity_id
_entity_poly.type
_entity_poly.pdbx_seq_one_letter_code
_entity_poly.pdbx_strand_id
1 'polypeptide(L)'
;MKAGGNDPSQFNMQRLGAMLKEYLYESSGERILEQFWGIWTAIRDHIIIPFNYRSFAQISERFDFPYEMDAVFFGTEAKMVRECQERQDPEAWERLIRLYREMMEYLTDMYEENRLNLRRSYAEAHFYKGETGTADALFKQLTEEHPEWVWGYVGWGDLYNPQFDSSEAGSKDKALRLYQSGLDKAASDKDVLEERIIELTRQ
;
A
#
# COMPACT_ATOMS: atom_id res chain seq x y z
N MET A 1 -0.81 27.53 -36.93
CA MET A 1 -1.84 27.00 -36.03
C MET A 1 -1.96 25.50 -36.27
N LYS A 2 -1.43 24.67 -35.37
CA LYS A 2 -1.76 23.23 -35.40
C LYS A 2 -3.12 23.08 -34.73
N ALA A 3 -4.06 22.45 -35.44
CA ALA A 3 -5.37 22.11 -34.92
C ALA A 3 -5.18 21.25 -33.66
N GLY A 4 -5.60 21.78 -32.51
CA GLY A 4 -5.74 21.02 -31.28
C GLY A 4 -6.92 20.08 -31.41
N GLY A 5 -6.69 18.92 -32.03
CA GLY A 5 -7.58 17.78 -31.82
C GLY A 5 -7.32 17.30 -30.41
N ASN A 6 -8.34 17.33 -29.55
CA ASN A 6 -8.28 16.70 -28.23
C ASN A 6 -7.95 15.22 -28.43
N ASP A 7 -6.70 14.84 -28.19
CA ASP A 7 -6.32 13.44 -28.03
C ASP A 7 -7.20 12.87 -26.91
N PRO A 8 -7.93 11.76 -27.12
CA PRO A 8 -8.69 11.10 -26.05
C PRO A 8 -7.84 10.88 -24.78
N SER A 9 -6.53 10.70 -24.93
CA SER A 9 -5.60 10.64 -23.80
C SER A 9 -5.54 11.95 -23.00
N GLN A 10 -5.50 13.11 -23.66
CA GLN A 10 -5.44 14.42 -22.99
C GLN A 10 -6.72 14.73 -22.24
N PHE A 11 -7.89 14.38 -22.79
CA PHE A 11 -9.16 14.52 -22.10
C PHE A 11 -9.20 13.65 -20.83
N ASN A 12 -8.74 12.40 -20.92
CA ASN A 12 -8.64 11.51 -19.77
C ASN A 12 -7.69 12.07 -18.70
N MET A 13 -6.56 12.66 -19.09
CA MET A 13 -5.62 13.28 -18.15
C MET A 13 -6.17 14.53 -17.46
N GLN A 14 -6.89 15.40 -18.17
CA GLN A 14 -7.53 16.57 -17.56
C GLN A 14 -8.58 16.15 -16.52
N ARG A 15 -9.40 15.15 -16.86
CA ARG A 15 -10.39 14.59 -15.94
C ARG A 15 -9.72 13.95 -14.72
N LEU A 16 -8.68 13.16 -14.91
CA LEU A 16 -7.92 12.56 -13.81
C LEU A 16 -7.29 13.63 -12.92
N GLY A 17 -6.72 14.69 -13.51
CA GLY A 17 -6.16 15.82 -12.77
C GLY A 17 -7.21 16.52 -11.91
N ALA A 18 -8.43 16.70 -12.42
CA ALA A 18 -9.53 17.26 -11.64
C ALA A 18 -9.94 16.35 -10.47
N MET A 19 -10.04 15.03 -10.70
CA MET A 19 -10.35 14.06 -9.63
C MET A 19 -9.29 14.06 -8.53
N LEU A 20 -8.00 14.10 -8.89
CA LEU A 20 -6.92 14.18 -7.91
C LEU A 20 -6.89 15.51 -7.16
N LYS A 21 -7.15 16.62 -7.86
CA LYS A 21 -7.23 17.93 -7.22
C LYS A 21 -8.34 17.95 -6.16
N GLU A 22 -9.52 17.47 -6.52
CA GLU A 22 -10.66 17.36 -5.60
C GLU A 22 -10.29 16.46 -4.40
N TYR A 23 -9.74 15.28 -4.68
CA TYR A 23 -9.32 14.32 -3.65
C TYR A 23 -8.26 14.88 -2.69
N LEU A 24 -7.23 15.54 -3.20
CA LEU A 24 -6.08 15.98 -2.41
C LEU A 24 -6.33 17.28 -1.63
N TYR A 25 -7.15 18.19 -2.17
CA TYR A 25 -7.27 19.55 -1.63
C TYR A 25 -8.67 19.95 -1.20
N GLU A 26 -9.70 19.26 -1.67
CA GLU A 26 -11.10 19.68 -1.50
C GLU A 26 -11.93 18.62 -0.75
N SER A 27 -11.46 17.38 -0.67
CA SER A 27 -12.13 16.27 0.02
C SER A 27 -12.20 16.50 1.54
N SER A 28 -13.36 16.15 2.12
CA SER A 28 -13.59 16.17 3.57
C SER A 28 -12.81 15.12 4.35
N GLY A 29 -12.14 14.18 3.65
CA GLY A 29 -11.50 13.03 4.26
C GLY A 29 -12.48 11.90 4.64
N GLU A 30 -13.74 12.00 4.22
CA GLU A 30 -14.72 10.92 4.35
C GLU A 30 -14.68 9.99 3.12
N ARG A 31 -14.84 8.67 3.31
CA ARG A 31 -14.88 7.69 2.20
C ARG A 31 -13.65 7.76 1.30
N ILE A 32 -12.48 7.85 1.91
CA ILE A 32 -11.17 7.90 1.26
C ILE A 32 -10.99 6.69 0.35
N LEU A 33 -11.37 5.50 0.82
CA LEU A 33 -11.29 4.27 0.04
C LEU A 33 -12.14 4.33 -1.23
N GLU A 34 -13.40 4.77 -1.15
CA GLU A 34 -14.25 4.89 -2.33
C GLU A 34 -13.74 5.95 -3.33
N GLN A 35 -13.27 7.09 -2.82
CA GLN A 35 -12.73 8.16 -3.66
C GLN A 35 -11.47 7.68 -4.40
N PHE A 36 -10.53 7.09 -3.65
CA PHE A 36 -9.30 6.57 -4.22
C PHE A 36 -9.57 5.40 -5.17
N TRP A 37 -10.54 4.53 -4.87
CA TRP A 37 -10.98 3.47 -5.78
C TRP A 37 -11.47 4.04 -7.12
N GLY A 38 -12.20 5.16 -7.09
CA GLY A 38 -12.63 5.86 -8.30
C GLY A 38 -11.45 6.38 -9.12
N ILE A 39 -10.44 6.96 -8.46
CA ILE A 39 -9.20 7.42 -9.09
C ILE A 39 -8.44 6.24 -9.71
N TRP A 40 -8.21 5.17 -8.94
CA TRP A 40 -7.56 3.96 -9.43
C TRP A 40 -8.27 3.38 -10.64
N THR A 41 -9.60 3.24 -10.58
CA THR A 41 -10.41 2.71 -11.70
C THR A 41 -10.25 3.57 -12.94
N ALA A 42 -10.29 4.91 -12.80
CA ALA A 42 -10.09 5.82 -13.91
C ALA A 42 -8.70 5.69 -14.53
N ILE A 43 -7.65 5.57 -13.70
CA ILE A 43 -6.27 5.36 -14.18
C ILE A 43 -6.17 4.00 -14.89
N ARG A 44 -6.66 2.93 -14.26
CA ARG A 44 -6.59 1.57 -14.78
C ARG A 44 -7.26 1.47 -16.15
N ASP A 45 -8.51 1.90 -16.25
CA ASP A 45 -9.35 1.66 -17.42
C ASP A 45 -9.07 2.61 -18.58
N HIS A 46 -8.60 3.82 -18.30
CA HIS A 46 -8.39 4.84 -19.33
C HIS A 46 -6.92 5.14 -19.64
N ILE A 47 -5.99 4.64 -18.83
CA ILE A 47 -4.55 4.88 -19.00
C ILE A 47 -3.77 3.57 -18.99
N ILE A 48 -3.80 2.79 -17.90
CA ILE A 48 -2.94 1.61 -17.79
C ILE A 48 -3.29 0.55 -18.84
N ILE A 49 -4.57 0.18 -18.95
CA ILE A 49 -5.01 -0.85 -19.91
C ILE A 49 -4.83 -0.37 -21.36
N PRO A 50 -5.33 0.81 -21.78
CA PRO A 50 -5.25 1.21 -23.18
C PRO A 50 -3.83 1.44 -23.69
N PHE A 51 -2.92 1.91 -22.83
CA PHE A 51 -1.53 2.20 -23.19
C PHE A 51 -0.56 1.08 -22.78
N ASN A 52 -1.07 0.02 -22.16
CA ASN A 52 -0.30 -1.13 -21.70
C ASN A 52 0.86 -0.74 -20.76
N TYR A 53 0.64 0.26 -19.91
CA TYR A 53 1.62 0.64 -18.89
C TYR A 53 1.68 -0.38 -17.76
N ARG A 54 2.79 -0.36 -17.04
CA ARG A 54 3.15 -1.27 -15.95
C ARG A 54 3.73 -0.53 -14.74
N SER A 55 3.81 0.80 -14.78
CA SER A 55 4.20 1.63 -13.64
C SER A 55 3.58 3.01 -13.74
N PHE A 56 3.51 3.72 -12.60
CA PHE A 56 3.12 5.13 -12.60
C PHE A 56 4.17 6.03 -13.26
N ALA A 57 5.46 5.66 -13.20
CA ALA A 57 6.53 6.39 -13.87
C ALA A 57 6.29 6.51 -15.39
N GLN A 58 5.86 5.43 -16.05
CA GLN A 58 5.52 5.46 -17.48
C GLN A 58 4.38 6.42 -17.82
N ILE A 59 3.43 6.62 -16.88
CA ILE A 59 2.35 7.60 -17.03
C ILE A 59 2.93 9.02 -16.95
N SER A 60 3.75 9.29 -15.92
CA SER A 60 4.37 10.59 -15.69
C SER A 60 5.39 11.00 -16.77
N GLU A 61 6.05 10.04 -17.41
CA GLU A 61 6.96 10.32 -18.54
C GLU A 61 6.21 10.78 -19.79
N ARG A 62 5.01 10.24 -20.04
CA ARG A 62 4.23 10.52 -21.25
C ARG A 62 3.34 11.74 -21.12
N PHE A 63 2.81 11.96 -19.93
CA PHE A 63 1.87 13.02 -19.64
C PHE A 63 2.49 14.00 -18.66
N ASP A 64 2.42 15.29 -18.99
CA ASP A 64 2.78 16.38 -18.09
C ASP A 64 1.73 16.44 -16.97
N PHE A 65 1.89 15.54 -16.00
CA PHE A 65 0.94 15.29 -14.93
C PHE A 65 1.50 15.85 -13.63
N PRO A 66 0.81 16.79 -12.96
CA PRO A 66 1.38 17.55 -11.86
C PRO A 66 1.44 16.77 -10.53
N TYR A 67 1.10 15.47 -10.54
CA TYR A 67 1.00 14.65 -9.35
C TYR A 67 1.92 13.42 -9.46
N GLU A 68 2.72 13.19 -8.42
CA GLU A 68 3.49 11.96 -8.28
C GLU A 68 2.59 10.85 -7.72
N MET A 69 2.11 9.96 -8.59
CA MET A 69 1.09 8.97 -8.23
C MET A 69 1.55 7.98 -7.16
N ASP A 70 2.83 7.61 -7.12
CA ASP A 70 3.38 6.80 -6.03
C ASP A 70 3.20 7.52 -4.68
N ALA A 71 3.56 8.80 -4.60
CA ALA A 71 3.40 9.60 -3.39
C ALA A 71 1.93 9.76 -2.99
N VAL A 72 1.04 9.96 -3.96
CA VAL A 72 -0.41 10.02 -3.71
C VAL A 72 -0.92 8.71 -3.12
N PHE A 73 -0.51 7.56 -3.68
CA PHE A 73 -0.93 6.25 -3.20
C PHE A 73 -0.40 5.97 -1.79
N PHE A 74 0.93 6.03 -1.59
CA PHE A 74 1.53 5.71 -0.29
C PHE A 74 1.19 6.74 0.80
N GLY A 75 0.87 7.99 0.43
CA GLY A 75 0.32 8.99 1.36
C GLY A 75 -1.17 8.78 1.70
N THR A 76 -1.88 7.95 0.92
CA THR A 76 -3.31 7.62 1.11
C THR A 76 -3.50 6.29 1.82
N GLU A 77 -2.60 5.33 1.60
CA GLU A 77 -2.62 3.96 2.11
C GLU A 77 -3.05 3.87 3.59
N ALA A 78 -2.29 4.51 4.49
CA ALA A 78 -2.57 4.46 5.92
C ALA A 78 -3.92 5.08 6.31
N LYS A 79 -4.44 6.02 5.51
CA LYS A 79 -5.77 6.62 5.71
C LYS A 79 -6.87 5.65 5.30
N MET A 80 -6.70 4.90 4.22
CA MET A 80 -7.66 3.86 3.82
C MET A 80 -7.71 2.72 4.84
N VAL A 81 -6.57 2.30 5.36
CA VAL A 81 -6.50 1.29 6.45
C VAL A 81 -7.27 1.78 7.68
N ARG A 82 -7.01 3.02 8.11
CA ARG A 82 -7.71 3.64 9.25
C ARG A 82 -9.21 3.71 9.01
N GLU A 83 -9.65 4.14 7.82
CA GLU A 83 -11.07 4.17 7.48
C GLU A 83 -11.70 2.78 7.58
N CYS A 84 -11.03 1.72 7.09
CA CYS A 84 -11.54 0.36 7.18
C CYS A 84 -11.68 -0.11 8.64
N GLN A 85 -10.72 0.24 9.50
CA GLN A 85 -10.78 -0.05 10.95
C GLN A 85 -11.96 0.68 11.62
N GLU A 86 -12.14 1.97 11.33
CA GLU A 86 -13.19 2.81 11.92
C GLU A 86 -14.59 2.37 11.50
N ARG A 87 -14.77 1.95 10.24
CA ARG A 87 -16.05 1.51 9.70
C ARG A 87 -16.52 0.18 10.27
N GLN A 88 -15.60 -0.67 10.72
CA GLN A 88 -15.88 -2.05 11.14
C GLN A 88 -16.71 -2.84 10.10
N ASP A 89 -16.48 -2.53 8.82
CA ASP A 89 -17.23 -3.05 7.68
C ASP A 89 -16.37 -4.07 6.91
N PRO A 90 -16.72 -5.36 6.89
CA PRO A 90 -15.98 -6.37 6.14
C PRO A 90 -15.83 -6.06 4.65
N GLU A 91 -16.80 -5.37 4.05
CA GLU A 91 -16.73 -5.01 2.62
C GLU A 91 -15.68 -3.94 2.34
N ALA A 92 -15.35 -3.08 3.32
CA ALA A 92 -14.30 -2.09 3.19
C ALA A 92 -12.93 -2.79 3.05
N TRP A 93 -12.66 -3.78 3.90
CA TRP A 93 -11.45 -4.60 3.80
C TRP A 93 -11.37 -5.37 2.49
N GLU A 94 -12.46 -5.97 2.02
CA GLU A 94 -12.47 -6.66 0.73
C GLU A 94 -12.14 -5.74 -0.44
N ARG A 95 -12.64 -4.50 -0.40
CA ARG A 95 -12.35 -3.49 -1.42
C ARG A 95 -10.90 -3.02 -1.36
N LEU A 96 -10.33 -2.82 -0.17
CA LEU A 96 -8.92 -2.47 -0.01
C LEU A 96 -7.99 -3.58 -0.48
N ILE A 97 -8.24 -4.83 -0.07
CA ILE A 97 -7.49 -6.02 -0.51
C ILE A 97 -7.55 -6.14 -2.03
N ARG A 98 -8.73 -5.92 -2.62
CA ARG A 98 -8.89 -5.92 -4.09
C ARG A 98 -8.07 -4.82 -4.75
N LEU A 99 -8.03 -3.61 -4.19
CA LEU A 99 -7.26 -2.49 -4.73
C LEU A 99 -5.79 -2.86 -4.81
N TYR A 100 -5.21 -3.33 -3.71
CA TYR A 100 -3.81 -3.73 -3.64
C TYR A 100 -3.49 -4.87 -4.62
N ARG A 101 -4.37 -5.87 -4.72
CA ARG A 101 -4.22 -6.97 -5.67
C ARG A 101 -4.23 -6.47 -7.12
N GLU A 102 -5.19 -5.63 -7.49
CA GLU A 102 -5.25 -5.07 -8.84
C GLU A 102 -4.00 -4.22 -9.13
N MET A 103 -3.55 -3.40 -8.19
CA MET A 103 -2.32 -2.62 -8.38
C MET A 103 -1.11 -3.52 -8.63
N MET A 104 -0.94 -4.62 -7.88
CA MET A 104 0.14 -5.59 -8.15
C MET A 104 0.00 -6.31 -9.49
N GLU A 105 -1.23 -6.60 -9.93
CA GLU A 105 -1.50 -7.27 -11.20
C GLU A 105 -1.19 -6.38 -12.41
N TYR A 106 -1.54 -5.10 -12.33
CA TYR A 106 -1.40 -4.15 -13.44
C TYR A 106 -0.06 -3.42 -13.44
N LEU A 107 0.50 -3.10 -12.27
CA LEU A 107 1.74 -2.33 -12.14
C LEU A 107 2.96 -3.26 -11.94
N THR A 108 3.26 -4.09 -12.94
CA THR A 108 4.33 -5.10 -12.82
C THR A 108 5.76 -4.56 -12.88
N ASP A 109 5.94 -3.28 -13.18
CA ASP A 109 7.25 -2.60 -13.37
C ASP A 109 7.41 -1.43 -12.37
N MET A 110 6.79 -1.53 -11.19
CA MET A 110 7.02 -0.59 -10.09
C MET A 110 8.44 -0.70 -9.58
N TYR A 111 8.96 0.41 -9.05
CA TYR A 111 10.17 0.39 -8.23
C TYR A 111 10.06 -0.67 -7.12
N GLU A 112 11.15 -1.39 -6.89
CA GLU A 112 11.13 -2.54 -6.00
C GLU A 112 10.63 -2.20 -4.60
N GLU A 113 11.10 -1.08 -4.02
CA GLU A 113 10.65 -0.59 -2.71
C GLU A 113 9.12 -0.39 -2.66
N ASN A 114 8.53 0.22 -3.69
CA ASN A 114 7.07 0.42 -3.78
C ASN A 114 6.34 -0.92 -3.90
N ARG A 115 6.89 -1.86 -4.69
CA ARG A 115 6.32 -3.21 -4.82
C ARG A 115 6.36 -3.98 -3.50
N LEU A 116 7.44 -3.89 -2.73
CA LEU A 116 7.57 -4.54 -1.43
C LEU A 116 6.62 -3.92 -0.39
N ASN A 117 6.52 -2.60 -0.35
CA ASN A 117 5.56 -1.90 0.50
C ASN A 117 4.11 -2.26 0.16
N LEU A 118 3.75 -2.34 -1.12
CA LEU A 118 2.40 -2.77 -1.53
C LEU A 118 2.10 -4.22 -1.12
N ARG A 119 3.07 -5.13 -1.22
CA ARG A 119 2.93 -6.52 -0.74
C ARG A 119 2.76 -6.59 0.77
N ARG A 120 3.48 -5.74 1.51
CA ARG A 120 3.33 -5.61 2.96
C ARG A 120 1.93 -5.13 3.34
N SER A 121 1.47 -4.00 2.77
CA SER A 121 0.12 -3.47 2.97
C SER A 121 -0.97 -4.49 2.61
N TYR A 122 -0.76 -5.29 1.57
CA TYR A 122 -1.65 -6.39 1.20
C TYR A 122 -1.76 -7.45 2.30
N ALA A 123 -0.64 -7.87 2.89
CA ALA A 123 -0.63 -8.83 3.99
C ALA A 123 -1.25 -8.25 5.27
N GLU A 124 -0.95 -6.98 5.59
CA GLU A 124 -1.54 -6.25 6.72
C GLU A 124 -3.06 -6.15 6.60
N ALA A 125 -3.59 -5.81 5.42
CA ALA A 125 -5.04 -5.74 5.20
C ALA A 125 -5.75 -7.08 5.46
N HIS A 126 -5.12 -8.22 5.08
CA HIS A 126 -5.64 -9.54 5.44
C HIS A 126 -5.65 -9.77 6.95
N PHE A 127 -4.60 -9.33 7.66
CA PHE A 127 -4.55 -9.44 9.12
C PHE A 127 -5.68 -8.65 9.78
N TYR A 128 -5.86 -7.38 9.39
CA TYR A 128 -6.89 -6.51 9.94
C TYR A 128 -8.31 -6.95 9.62
N LYS A 129 -8.51 -7.64 8.49
CA LYS A 129 -9.79 -8.31 8.17
C LYS A 129 -10.08 -9.52 9.09
N GLY A 130 -9.11 -10.00 9.84
CA GLY A 130 -9.19 -11.19 10.69
C GLY A 130 -8.65 -12.47 10.04
N GLU A 131 -8.09 -12.38 8.84
CA GLU A 131 -7.53 -13.51 8.08
C GLU A 131 -6.04 -13.72 8.42
N THR A 132 -5.75 -13.88 9.72
CA THR A 132 -4.38 -13.92 10.26
C THR A 132 -3.50 -15.01 9.63
N GLY A 133 -4.06 -16.18 9.31
CA GLY A 133 -3.32 -17.25 8.63
C GLY A 133 -2.91 -16.89 7.19
N THR A 134 -3.74 -16.13 6.48
CA THR A 134 -3.41 -15.60 5.14
C THR A 134 -2.32 -14.55 5.24
N ALA A 135 -2.44 -13.61 6.19
CA ALA A 135 -1.43 -12.59 6.45
C ALA A 135 -0.05 -13.21 6.77
N ASP A 136 -0.02 -14.20 7.67
CA ASP A 136 1.21 -14.94 8.01
C ASP A 136 1.84 -15.61 6.79
N ALA A 137 1.05 -16.23 5.92
CA ALA A 137 1.56 -16.87 4.72
C ALA A 137 2.16 -15.85 3.73
N LEU A 138 1.50 -14.70 3.56
CA LEU A 138 1.97 -13.63 2.69
C LEU A 138 3.26 -12.98 3.21
N PHE A 139 3.33 -12.69 4.50
CA PHE A 139 4.55 -12.15 5.12
C PHE A 139 5.69 -13.16 5.12
N LYS A 140 5.40 -14.44 5.36
CA LYS A 140 6.38 -15.51 5.24
C LYS A 140 6.98 -15.55 3.84
N GLN A 141 6.13 -15.58 2.82
CA GLN A 141 6.58 -15.55 1.44
C GLN A 141 7.42 -14.29 1.15
N LEU A 142 6.96 -13.13 1.59
CA LEU A 142 7.65 -11.85 1.38
C LEU A 142 9.06 -11.85 2.01
N THR A 143 9.18 -12.34 3.24
CA THR A 143 10.47 -12.40 3.97
C THR A 143 11.37 -13.56 3.53
N GLU A 144 10.83 -14.61 2.91
CA GLU A 144 11.63 -15.67 2.28
C GLU A 144 12.21 -15.22 0.93
N GLU A 145 11.43 -14.48 0.14
CA GLU A 145 11.87 -13.94 -1.15
C GLU A 145 12.80 -12.72 -1.00
N HIS A 146 12.57 -11.91 0.03
CA HIS A 146 13.35 -10.69 0.31
C HIS A 146 13.86 -10.69 1.76
N PRO A 147 14.78 -11.62 2.11
CA PRO A 147 15.21 -11.81 3.50
C PRO A 147 16.00 -10.63 4.07
N GLU A 148 16.60 -9.81 3.20
CA GLU A 148 17.40 -8.65 3.60
C GLU A 148 16.56 -7.38 3.84
N TRP A 149 15.28 -7.38 3.45
CA TRP A 149 14.40 -6.22 3.56
C TRP A 149 13.75 -6.14 4.93
N VAL A 150 14.21 -5.19 5.76
CA VAL A 150 13.84 -5.07 7.17
C VAL A 150 12.33 -4.93 7.38
N TRP A 151 11.67 -4.20 6.49
CA TRP A 151 10.29 -3.76 6.65
C TRP A 151 9.27 -4.90 6.54
N GLY A 152 9.67 -6.02 5.93
CA GLY A 152 8.88 -7.25 5.94
C GLY A 152 8.74 -7.84 7.34
N TYR A 153 9.84 -7.81 8.14
CA TYR A 153 9.82 -8.30 9.53
C TYR A 153 9.23 -7.29 10.49
N VAL A 154 9.48 -5.99 10.28
CA VAL A 154 8.88 -4.91 11.08
C VAL A 154 7.37 -4.95 10.95
N GLY A 155 6.82 -4.89 9.73
CA GLY A 155 5.38 -4.93 9.51
C GLY A 155 4.75 -6.20 10.08
N TRP A 156 5.36 -7.36 9.86
CA TRP A 156 4.84 -8.61 10.40
C TRP A 156 4.85 -8.65 11.93
N GLY A 157 5.94 -8.22 12.55
CA GLY A 157 6.08 -8.20 14.00
C GLY A 157 5.15 -7.19 14.66
N ASP A 158 4.97 -6.02 14.06
CA ASP A 158 4.13 -4.93 14.57
C ASP A 158 2.65 -5.38 14.69
N LEU A 159 2.16 -6.21 13.77
CA LEU A 159 0.81 -6.81 13.86
C LEU A 159 0.61 -7.67 15.12
N TYR A 160 1.68 -8.26 15.65
CA TYR A 160 1.64 -9.10 16.85
C TYR A 160 2.09 -8.35 18.11
N ASN A 161 2.57 -7.12 17.98
CA ASN A 161 3.07 -6.34 19.10
C ASN A 161 1.90 -5.61 19.78
N PRO A 162 1.58 -5.92 21.05
CA PRO A 162 0.44 -5.30 21.74
C PRO A 162 0.50 -3.78 21.91
N GLN A 163 1.64 -3.14 21.62
CA GLN A 163 1.79 -1.69 21.63
C GLN A 163 1.33 -1.02 20.33
N PHE A 164 1.50 -1.71 19.21
CA PHE A 164 1.17 -1.21 17.88
C PHE A 164 -0.18 -1.71 17.40
N ASP A 165 -0.59 -2.88 17.88
CA ASP A 165 -1.84 -3.52 17.51
C ASP A 165 -2.54 -4.08 18.75
N SER A 166 -3.80 -3.66 18.95
CA SER A 166 -4.63 -4.09 20.09
C SER A 166 -5.56 -5.26 19.75
N SER A 167 -5.33 -5.95 18.62
CA SER A 167 -6.11 -7.13 18.24
C SER A 167 -5.91 -8.29 19.22
N GLU A 168 -6.89 -9.18 19.25
CA GLU A 168 -6.84 -10.43 20.03
C GLU A 168 -5.71 -11.36 19.56
N ALA A 169 -5.13 -11.11 18.38
CA ALA A 169 -4.01 -11.88 17.85
C ALA A 169 -2.66 -11.49 18.47
N GLY A 170 -2.59 -10.42 19.28
CA GLY A 170 -1.37 -9.93 19.91
C GLY A 170 -0.58 -11.02 20.65
N SER A 171 0.73 -11.10 20.38
CA SER A 171 1.64 -12.07 20.99
C SER A 171 3.06 -11.50 21.05
N LYS A 172 3.49 -11.07 22.24
CA LYS A 172 4.85 -10.56 22.46
C LYS A 172 5.91 -11.57 22.00
N ASP A 173 5.72 -12.84 22.32
CA ASP A 173 6.66 -13.89 21.92
C ASP A 173 6.77 -14.03 20.39
N LYS A 174 5.64 -13.91 19.68
CA LYS A 174 5.65 -13.98 18.21
C LYS A 174 6.31 -12.73 17.62
N ALA A 175 5.93 -11.54 18.09
CA ALA A 175 6.55 -10.29 17.66
C ALA A 175 8.08 -10.33 17.87
N LEU A 176 8.53 -10.75 19.05
CA LEU A 176 9.96 -10.87 19.37
C LEU A 176 10.70 -11.83 18.41
N ARG A 177 10.13 -13.01 18.13
CA ARG A 177 10.73 -13.96 17.18
C ARG A 177 10.82 -13.40 15.77
N LEU A 178 9.80 -12.66 15.32
CA LEU A 178 9.78 -12.03 14.00
C LEU A 178 10.86 -10.95 13.90
N TYR A 179 10.96 -10.08 14.91
CA TYR A 179 12.01 -9.06 14.93
C TYR A 179 13.42 -9.65 14.98
N GLN A 180 13.64 -10.69 15.80
CA GLN A 180 14.92 -11.40 15.87
C GLN A 180 15.28 -12.07 14.54
N SER A 181 14.33 -12.73 13.86
CA SER A 181 14.57 -13.28 12.52
C SER A 181 14.96 -12.18 11.52
N GLY A 182 14.42 -10.97 11.66
CA GLY A 182 14.82 -9.83 10.84
C GLY A 182 16.25 -9.39 11.12
N LEU A 183 16.67 -9.31 12.39
CA LEU A 183 18.02 -8.88 12.77
C LEU A 183 19.10 -9.79 12.19
N ASP A 184 18.83 -11.09 12.18
CA ASP A 184 19.74 -12.11 11.65
C ASP A 184 19.94 -11.98 10.13
N LYS A 185 18.93 -11.47 9.39
CA LYS A 185 18.88 -11.55 7.92
C LYS A 185 18.95 -10.20 7.21
N ALA A 186 18.46 -9.12 7.82
CA ALA A 186 18.38 -7.80 7.19
C ALA A 186 19.77 -7.29 6.78
N ALA A 187 19.85 -6.52 5.70
CA ALA A 187 21.11 -5.89 5.26
C ALA A 187 21.25 -4.44 5.76
N SER A 188 20.14 -3.73 5.89
CA SER A 188 20.06 -2.33 6.34
C SER A 188 19.01 -2.15 7.44
N ASP A 189 19.01 -0.97 8.05
CA ASP A 189 17.94 -0.47 8.93
C ASP A 189 17.64 -1.40 10.15
N LYS A 190 18.66 -2.17 10.56
CA LYS A 190 18.56 -3.10 11.69
C LYS A 190 18.22 -2.42 13.00
N ASP A 191 18.63 -1.17 13.15
CA ASP A 191 18.31 -0.31 14.29
C ASP A 191 16.80 -0.23 14.52
N VAL A 192 15.97 -0.23 13.47
CA VAL A 192 14.50 -0.26 13.60
C VAL A 192 14.03 -1.52 14.34
N LEU A 193 14.62 -2.69 14.04
CA LEU A 193 14.28 -3.94 14.73
C LEU A 193 14.81 -3.97 16.16
N GLU A 194 16.01 -3.42 16.40
CA GLU A 194 16.56 -3.29 17.75
C GLU A 194 15.66 -2.41 18.63
N GLU A 195 15.21 -1.28 18.10
CA GLU A 195 14.26 -0.39 18.77
C GLU A 195 12.95 -1.12 19.11
N ARG A 196 12.36 -1.83 18.14
CA ARG A 196 11.12 -2.61 18.36
C ARG A 196 11.27 -3.66 19.47
N ILE A 197 12.42 -4.34 19.55
CA ILE A 197 12.71 -5.31 20.61
C ILE A 197 12.87 -4.62 21.96
N ILE A 198 13.56 -3.49 22.01
CA ILE A 198 13.73 -2.70 23.24
C ILE A 198 12.37 -2.22 23.75
N GLU A 199 11.54 -1.66 22.88
CA GLU A 199 10.18 -1.20 23.20
C GLU A 199 9.33 -2.36 23.74
N LEU A 200 9.37 -3.53 23.10
CA LEU A 200 8.61 -4.71 23.49
C LEU A 200 9.01 -5.28 24.86
N THR A 201 10.30 -5.22 25.21
CA THR A 201 10.90 -5.86 26.40
C THR A 201 10.99 -4.96 27.64
N ARG A 202 10.82 -3.64 27.50
CA ARG A 202 10.81 -2.68 28.62
C ARG A 202 9.52 -2.72 29.47
N GLN A 203 8.65 -3.71 29.27
CA GLN A 203 7.39 -3.92 29.99
C GLN A 203 7.47 -5.16 30.88
#